data_AF-A0A8B6CBE4-F1
#
_entry.id   AF-A0A8B6CBE4-F1
#
_cell.length_a   1.000
_cell.length_b   1.000
_cell.length_c   1.000
_cell.angle_alpha   90.00
_cell.angle_beta   90.00
_cell.angle_gamma   90.00
#
_symmetry.space_group_name_H-M   'P 1'
#
loop_
_entity.id
_entity.type
_entity.pdbx_description
1 polymer ?
#
loop_
_entity_poly.entity_id
_entity_poly.type
_entity_poly.pdbx_seq_one_letter_code
_entity_poly.pdbx_strand_id
1 'polypeptide(L)'
;MDNIWQSHCRQMIMIRSIFLFLDRTYVLQTSSVMSIWDMGLDLFRSNIVGHHIVQNRTVEGLLQLISRERSGEAVDRQLMKSLLRMLSDLQ
;
A
#
# COMPACT_ATOMS: atom_id res chain seq x y z
N MET A 1 -7.98 2.89 -6.57
CA MET A 1 -6.81 2.80 -5.68
C MET A 1 -6.58 1.37 -5.20
N ASP A 2 -7.58 0.73 -4.59
CA ASP A 2 -7.45 -0.62 -4.01
C ASP A 2 -6.94 -1.69 -4.99
N ASN A 3 -7.54 -1.80 -6.18
CA ASN A 3 -7.07 -2.76 -7.20
C ASN A 3 -5.61 -2.56 -7.61
N ILE A 4 -5.14 -1.31 -7.65
CA ILE A 4 -3.76 -0.96 -8.02
C ILE A 4 -2.82 -1.42 -6.91
N TRP A 5 -3.17 -1.13 -5.65
CA TRP A 5 -2.43 -1.60 -4.47
C TRP A 5 -2.37 -3.13 -4.40
N GLN A 6 -3.49 -3.82 -4.58
CA GLN A 6 -3.55 -5.29 -4.58
C GLN A 6 -2.73 -5.90 -5.72
N SER A 7 -2.71 -5.27 -6.90
CA SER A 7 -1.84 -5.69 -8.00
C SER A 7 -0.37 -5.50 -7.66
N HIS A 8 -0.01 -4.35 -7.10
CA HIS A 8 1.36 -4.04 -6.67
C HIS A 8 1.87 -5.04 -5.64
N CYS A 9 1.10 -5.28 -4.55
CA CYS A 9 1.46 -6.26 -3.53
C CYS A 9 1.68 -7.66 -4.11
N ARG A 10 0.79 -8.12 -5.00
CA ARG A 10 0.93 -9.43 -5.65
C ARG A 10 2.20 -9.52 -6.50
N GLN A 11 2.49 -8.47 -7.29
CA GLN A 11 3.70 -8.43 -8.10
C GLN A 11 4.95 -8.39 -7.23
N MET A 12 4.97 -7.59 -6.15
CA MET A 12 6.10 -7.51 -5.23
C MET A 12 6.37 -8.83 -4.50
N ILE A 13 5.32 -9.57 -4.10
CA ILE A 13 5.47 -10.92 -3.55
C ILE A 13 6.13 -11.86 -4.57
N MET A 14 5.72 -11.79 -5.83
CA MET A 14 6.30 -12.60 -6.91
C MET A 14 7.77 -12.24 -7.15
N ILE A 15 8.09 -10.95 -7.28
CA ILE A 15 9.46 -10.46 -7.47
C ILE A 15 10.33 -10.91 -6.29
N ARG A 16 9.88 -10.70 -5.06
CA ARG A 16 10.60 -11.16 -3.85
C ARG A 16 10.83 -12.67 -3.86
N SER A 17 9.87 -13.46 -4.34
CA SER A 17 10.00 -14.92 -4.41
C SER A 17 11.09 -15.34 -5.41
N ILE A 18 11.20 -14.64 -6.55
CA ILE A 18 12.27 -14.87 -7.54
C ILE A 18 13.64 -14.48 -6.95
N PHE A 19 13.71 -13.34 -6.26
CA PHE A 19 14.94 -12.80 -5.67
C PHE A 19 15.14 -13.19 -4.19
N LEU A 20 14.53 -14.28 -3.74
CA LEU A 20 14.51 -14.65 -2.32
C LEU A 20 15.91 -14.81 -1.73
N PHE A 21 16.84 -15.39 -2.50
CA PHE A 21 18.22 -15.59 -2.05
C PHE A 21 18.92 -14.25 -1.80
N LEU A 22 18.72 -13.26 -2.69
CA LEU A 22 19.26 -11.91 -2.53
C LEU A 22 18.71 -11.24 -1.25
N ASP A 23 17.39 -11.32 -1.06
CA ASP A 23 16.67 -10.72 0.08
C ASP A 23 17.10 -11.35 1.43
N ARG A 24 17.41 -12.66 1.45
CA ARG A 24 17.76 -13.40 2.67
C ARG A 24 19.25 -13.48 2.97
N THR A 25 20.12 -13.17 2.03
CA THR A 25 21.57 -13.19 2.24
C THR A 25 22.13 -11.77 2.30
N TYR A 26 22.28 -11.12 1.14
CA TYR A 26 22.90 -9.81 1.02
C TYR A 26 22.12 -8.72 1.77
N VAL A 27 20.82 -8.61 1.49
CA VAL A 27 19.97 -7.56 2.06
C VAL A 27 19.87 -7.73 3.59
N LEU A 28 19.60 -8.94 4.07
CA LEU A 28 19.47 -9.21 5.51
C LEU A 28 20.76 -8.91 6.30
N GLN A 29 21.93 -9.02 5.66
CA GLN A 29 23.23 -8.72 6.27
C GLN A 29 23.65 -7.25 6.13
N THR A 30 23.00 -6.49 5.24
CA THR A 30 23.38 -5.11 4.91
C THR A 30 22.29 -4.14 5.38
N SER A 31 22.37 -3.68 6.62
CA SER A 31 21.33 -2.88 7.29
C SER A 31 20.97 -1.56 6.61
N SER A 32 21.82 -1.02 5.74
CA SER A 32 21.56 0.20 4.98
C SER A 32 20.73 -0.02 3.70
N VAL A 33 20.42 -1.28 3.35
CA VAL A 33 19.68 -1.63 2.13
C VAL A 33 18.28 -2.11 2.53
N MET A 34 17.26 -1.51 1.91
CA MET A 34 15.87 -1.91 2.13
C MET A 34 15.62 -3.34 1.60
N SER A 35 14.72 -4.07 2.27
CA SER A 35 14.23 -5.33 1.70
C SER A 35 13.50 -5.09 0.39
N ILE A 36 13.40 -6.12 -0.45
CA ILE A 36 12.68 -6.00 -1.73
C ILE A 36 11.23 -5.56 -1.48
N TRP A 37 10.63 -6.03 -0.40
CA TRP A 37 9.29 -5.62 0.01
C TRP A 37 9.25 -4.14 0.39
N ASP A 38 10.11 -3.72 1.31
CA ASP A 38 10.12 -2.33 1.82
C ASP A 38 10.49 -1.33 0.74
N MET A 39 11.42 -1.67 -0.16
CA MET A 39 11.72 -0.90 -1.35
C MET A 39 10.48 -0.75 -2.25
N GLY A 40 9.71 -1.83 -2.44
CA GLY A 40 8.47 -1.77 -3.20
C GLY A 40 7.42 -0.87 -2.55
N LEU A 41 7.35 -0.83 -1.22
CA LEU A 41 6.47 0.07 -0.49
C LEU A 41 6.91 1.52 -0.63
N ASP A 42 8.20 1.80 -0.47
CA ASP A 42 8.78 3.14 -0.62
C ASP A 42 8.55 3.71 -2.03
N LEU A 43 8.76 2.91 -3.07
CA LEU A 43 8.49 3.30 -4.45
C LEU A 43 7.00 3.58 -4.70
N PHE A 44 6.11 2.77 -4.14
CA PHE A 44 4.67 2.98 -4.27
C PHE A 44 4.22 4.25 -3.54
N ARG A 45 4.76 4.50 -2.34
CA ARG A 45 4.53 5.72 -1.58
C ARG A 45 5.01 6.92 -2.37
N SER A 46 6.25 6.94 -2.84
CA SER A 46 6.86 8.12 -3.45
C SER A 46 6.28 8.46 -4.82
N ASN A 47 5.88 7.46 -5.61
CA ASN A 47 5.44 7.68 -7.00
C ASN A 47 3.92 7.69 -7.18
N ILE A 48 3.15 7.08 -6.27
CA ILE A 48 1.69 6.96 -6.41
C ILE A 48 0.96 7.66 -5.27
N VAL A 49 1.10 7.17 -4.04
CA VAL A 49 0.30 7.66 -2.90
C VAL A 49 0.72 9.05 -2.45
N GLY A 50 2.01 9.38 -2.56
CA GLY A 50 2.58 10.67 -2.23
C GLY A 50 2.28 11.77 -3.26
N HIS A 51 1.76 11.41 -4.43
CA HIS A 51 1.32 12.41 -5.40
C HIS A 51 0.08 13.13 -4.85
N HIS A 52 0.19 14.44 -4.58
CA HIS A 52 -0.81 15.26 -3.89
C HIS A 52 -2.26 15.03 -4.36
N ILE A 53 -2.50 14.97 -5.67
CA ILE A 53 -3.85 14.74 -6.22
C ILE A 53 -4.39 13.35 -5.85
N VAL A 54 -3.55 12.31 -5.91
CA VAL A 54 -3.94 10.93 -5.58
C VAL A 54 -4.19 10.80 -4.08
N GLN A 55 -3.30 11.37 -3.27
CA GLN A 55 -3.43 11.41 -1.82
C GLN A 55 -4.75 12.05 -1.40
N ASN A 56 -5.00 13.28 -1.87
CA ASN A 56 -6.19 14.04 -1.48
C ASN A 56 -7.46 13.32 -1.89
N ARG A 57 -7.55 12.83 -3.15
CA ARG A 57 -8.74 12.09 -3.60
C ARG A 57 -8.96 10.80 -2.82
N THR A 58 -7.90 10.10 -2.44
CA THR A 58 -8.00 8.85 -1.67
C THR A 58 -8.47 9.12 -0.25
N VAL A 59 -7.90 10.14 0.42
CA VAL A 59 -8.28 10.53 1.79
C VAL A 59 -9.70 11.10 1.82
N GLU A 60 -10.03 12.00 0.91
CA GLU A 60 -11.36 12.58 0.80
C GLU A 60 -12.42 11.51 0.53
N GLY A 61 -12.16 10.59 -0.41
CA GLY A 61 -13.05 9.47 -0.68
C GLY A 61 -13.27 8.56 0.54
N LEU A 62 -12.22 8.27 1.32
CA LEU A 62 -12.34 7.51 2.57
C LEU A 62 -13.19 8.25 3.61
N LEU A 63 -12.94 9.55 3.82
CA LEU A 63 -13.72 10.37 4.75
C LEU A 63 -15.20 10.47 4.34
N GLN A 64 -15.47 10.59 3.04
CA GLN A 64 -16.84 10.56 2.50
C GLN A 64 -17.53 9.22 2.78
N LEU A 65 -16.85 8.08 2.55
CA LEU A 65 -17.41 6.76 2.88
C LEU A 65 -17.70 6.61 4.37
N ILE A 66 -16.80 7.07 5.24
CA ILE A 66 -17.01 7.07 6.70
C ILE A 66 -18.20 7.96 7.08
N SER A 67 -18.34 9.14 6.48
CA SER A 67 -19.45 10.06 6.74
C SER A 67 -20.79 9.46 6.34
N ARG A 68 -20.85 8.82 5.16
CA ARG A 68 -22.05 8.13 4.67
C ARG A 68 -22.44 6.97 5.57
N GLU A 69 -21.47 6.16 5.99
CA GLU A 69 -21.71 5.09 6.95
C GLU A 69 -22.27 5.60 8.28
N ARG A 70 -21.69 6.67 8.83
CA ARG A 70 -22.18 7.31 10.07
C ARG A 70 -23.57 7.92 9.92
N SER A 71 -23.98 8.22 8.69
CA SER A 71 -25.32 8.72 8.36
C SER A 71 -26.35 7.60 8.16
N GLY A 72 -25.94 6.34 8.35
CA GLY A 72 -26.82 5.16 8.24
C GLY A 72 -26.83 4.50 6.86
N GLU A 73 -26.00 4.97 5.92
CA GLU A 73 -25.88 4.32 4.61
C GLU A 73 -25.04 3.04 4.70
N ALA A 74 -25.45 2.00 3.96
CA ALA A 74 -24.60 0.84 3.75
C ALA A 74 -23.44 1.21 2.79
N VAL A 75 -22.21 1.02 3.25
CA VAL A 75 -20.99 1.26 2.46
C VAL A 75 -20.13 0.00 2.40
N ASP A 76 -19.19 -0.03 1.45
CA ASP A 76 -18.22 -1.13 1.34
C ASP A 76 -17.13 -1.02 2.42
N ARG A 77 -17.36 -1.68 3.55
CA ARG A 77 -16.40 -1.77 4.67
C ARG A 77 -15.13 -2.51 4.30
N GLN A 78 -15.20 -3.45 3.36
CA GLN A 78 -14.03 -4.24 2.98
C GLN A 78 -13.06 -3.37 2.18
N LEU A 79 -13.58 -2.55 1.26
CA LEU A 79 -12.80 -1.53 0.55
C LEU A 79 -12.15 -0.54 1.53
N MET A 80 -12.93 0.03 2.47
CA MET A 80 -12.38 0.96 3.47
C MET A 80 -11.27 0.32 4.29
N LYS A 81 -11.49 -0.91 4.79
CA LYS A 81 -10.48 -1.66 5.56
C LYS A 81 -9.20 -1.90 4.74
N SER A 82 -9.35 -2.28 3.47
CA SER A 82 -8.20 -2.54 2.58
C SER A 82 -7.39 -1.26 2.33
N LEU A 83 -8.05 -0.14 2.06
CA LEU A 83 -7.39 1.15 1.82
C LEU A 83 -6.75 1.73 3.09
N LEU A 84 -7.39 1.60 4.25
CA LEU A 84 -6.81 2.02 5.53
C LEU A 84 -5.58 1.18 5.89
N ARG A 85 -5.62 -0.13 5.61
CA ARG A 85 -4.47 -1.01 5.77
C ARG A 85 -3.32 -0.61 4.85
N MET A 86 -3.61 -0.33 3.57
CA MET A 86 -2.61 0.20 2.64
C MET A 86 -1.94 1.47 3.20
N LEU A 87 -2.73 2.44 3.68
CA LEU A 87 -2.17 3.68 4.23
C LEU A 87 -1.29 3.42 5.47
N SER A 88 -1.67 2.45 6.31
CA SER A 88 -0.87 2.01 7.47
C SER A 88 0.42 1.30 7.05
N ASP A 89 0.38 0.45 6.02
CA ASP A 89 1.55 -0.26 5.51
C ASP A 89 2.56 0.70 4.85
N LEU A 90 2.11 1.87 4.42
CA LEU A 90 2.93 2.90 3.75
C LEU A 90 3.43 4.02 4.70
N GLN A 91 3.15 3.99 6.00
CA GLN A 91 3.63 5.00 6.97
C GLN A 91 5.11 4.82 7.34
#